data_AF-A0A936VNJ6-F1
#
_entry.id   AF-A0A936VNJ6-F1
#
_cell.length_a   1.000
_cell.length_b   1.000
_cell.length_c   1.000
_cell.angle_alpha   90.00
_cell.angle_beta   90.00
_cell.angle_gamma   90.00
#
_symmetry.space_group_name_H-M   'P 1'
#
loop_
_entity.id
_entity.type
_entity.pdbx_description
1 polymer ?
#
loop_
_entity_poly.entity_id
_entity_poly.type
_entity_poly.pdbx_seq_one_letter_code
_entity_poly.pdbx_strand_id
1 'polypeptide(L)'
;MGEYLEQLGYVTPRQLTRAVQLAQHGLRRGQAPLGRILVTQDLVPSPVLIAVLLQQFSDRMARESSITPRFLGENLLLGMQITPAQLALVLHEQLEHYRQGSWMRLGALIVRHGWISSTTLRGLVREPNQPA
;
A
#
# COMPACT_ATOMS: atom_id res chain seq x y z
N MET A 1 -0.84 -10.47 1.20
CA MET A 1 0.34 -9.85 0.59
C MET A 1 1.55 -10.76 0.67
N GLY A 2 2.01 -11.11 1.89
CA GLY A 2 3.17 -12.01 2.05
C GLY A 2 2.99 -13.35 1.35
N GLU A 3 1.84 -13.99 1.52
CA GLU A 3 1.50 -15.26 0.86
C GLU A 3 1.51 -15.18 -0.66
N TYR A 4 0.98 -14.11 -1.26
CA TYR A 4 1.02 -13.92 -2.72
C TYR A 4 2.45 -13.78 -3.25
N LEU A 5 3.30 -13.00 -2.56
CA LEU A 5 4.70 -12.85 -2.94
C LEU A 5 5.47 -14.17 -2.82
N GLU A 6 5.12 -15.00 -1.84
CA GLU A 6 5.71 -16.33 -1.65
C GLU A 6 5.23 -17.31 -2.73
N GLN A 7 3.92 -17.39 -2.99
CA GLN A 7 3.33 -18.25 -4.01
C GLN A 7 3.87 -17.96 -5.41
N LEU A 8 4.13 -16.68 -5.71
CA LEU A 8 4.70 -16.25 -6.98
C LEU A 8 6.23 -16.36 -7.03
N GLY A 9 6.88 -16.82 -5.95
CA GLY A 9 8.32 -17.05 -5.88
C GLY A 9 9.18 -15.78 -5.75
N TYR A 10 8.57 -14.62 -5.49
CA TYR A 10 9.29 -13.35 -5.32
C TYR A 10 9.99 -13.23 -3.97
N VAL A 11 9.49 -13.92 -2.94
CA VAL A 11 10.13 -14.01 -1.64
C VAL A 11 10.10 -15.43 -1.12
N THR A 12 11.14 -15.82 -0.39
CA THR A 12 11.14 -17.07 0.39
C THR A 12 10.46 -16.84 1.75
N PRO A 13 9.95 -17.91 2.40
CA PRO A 13 9.42 -17.82 3.76
C PRO A 13 10.40 -17.17 4.74
N ARG A 14 11.70 -17.52 4.64
CA ARG A 14 12.77 -16.95 5.48
C ARG A 14 12.95 -15.45 5.26
N GLN A 15 12.91 -14.97 4.01
CA GLN A 15 13.00 -13.54 3.70
C GLN A 15 11.77 -12.79 4.22
N LEU A 16 10.57 -13.37 4.08
CA LEU A 16 9.34 -12.78 4.58
C LEU A 16 9.36 -12.68 6.12
N THR A 17 9.75 -13.75 6.82
CA THR A 17 9.89 -13.74 8.29
C THR A 17 10.86 -12.65 8.74
N ARG A 18 12.02 -12.52 8.10
CA ARG A 18 13.00 -11.48 8.42
C ARG A 18 12.42 -10.07 8.18
N ALA A 19 11.71 -9.85 7.07
CA ALA A 19 11.10 -8.57 6.77
C ALA A 19 10.02 -8.19 7.81
N VAL A 20 9.23 -9.16 8.26
CA VAL A 20 8.23 -8.97 9.33
C VAL A 20 8.90 -8.64 10.66
N GLN A 21 9.98 -9.34 11.03
CA GLN A 21 10.76 -9.04 12.23
C GLN A 21 11.32 -7.61 12.18
N LEU A 22 11.88 -7.20 11.04
CA LEU A 22 12.37 -5.82 10.86
C LEU A 22 11.24 -4.79 11.00
N ALA A 23 10.04 -5.10 10.50
CA ALA A 23 8.86 -4.23 10.66
C ALA A 23 8.45 -4.08 12.12
N GLN A 24 8.51 -5.20 12.87
CA GLN A 24 8.12 -5.29 14.27
C GLN A 24 9.17 -4.68 15.22
N HIS A 25 10.46 -4.71 14.88
CA HIS A 25 11.52 -4.17 15.74
C HIS A 25 11.75 -2.65 15.59
N GLY A 26 11.14 -1.98 14.61
CA GLY A 26 11.21 -0.52 14.39
C GLY A 26 10.49 0.35 15.43
N LEU A 27 10.28 -0.15 16.66
CA LEU A 27 9.33 0.29 17.70
C LEU A 27 9.50 1.71 18.30
N ARG A 28 10.24 2.64 17.68
CA ARG A 28 10.41 3.98 18.26
C ARG A 28 9.94 5.17 17.42
N ARG A 29 9.59 5.01 16.13
CA ARG A 29 9.05 6.13 15.31
C ARG A 29 7.93 5.78 14.33
N GLY A 30 7.22 4.68 14.58
CA GLY A 30 6.11 4.21 13.74
C GLY A 30 6.54 2.99 12.93
N GLN A 31 5.72 1.94 12.97
CA GLN A 31 5.94 0.70 12.23
C GLN A 31 6.16 1.04 10.75
N ALA A 32 7.32 0.69 10.20
CA ALA A 32 7.54 0.81 8.77
C ALA A 32 6.64 -0.21 8.06
N PRO A 33 5.83 0.19 7.07
CA PRO A 33 4.97 -0.76 6.35
C PRO A 33 5.81 -1.89 5.76
N LEU A 34 5.34 -3.14 5.89
CA LEU A 34 6.08 -4.32 5.40
C LEU A 34 6.48 -4.16 3.92
N GLY A 35 5.60 -3.61 3.08
CA GLY A 35 5.89 -3.33 1.67
C GLY A 35 7.11 -2.40 1.47
N ARG A 36 7.31 -1.41 2.33
CA ARG A 36 8.50 -0.55 2.31
C ARG A 36 9.76 -1.37 2.59
N ILE A 37 9.74 -2.23 3.61
CA ILE A 37 10.91 -3.03 3.98
C ILE A 37 11.28 -3.97 2.84
N LEU A 38 10.29 -4.63 2.24
CA LEU A 38 10.51 -5.52 1.09
C LEU A 38 11.21 -4.83 -0.08
N VAL A 39 10.83 -3.58 -0.38
CA VAL A 39 11.42 -2.81 -1.50
C VAL A 39 12.76 -2.19 -1.13
N THR A 40 12.87 -1.58 0.05
CA THR A 40 14.11 -0.90 0.51
C THR A 40 15.24 -1.86 0.87
N GLN A 41 14.95 -3.14 1.07
CA GLN A 41 15.93 -4.21 1.25
C GLN A 41 16.18 -5.00 -0.04
N ASP A 42 15.69 -4.50 -1.19
CA ASP A 42 15.77 -5.14 -2.51
C ASP A 42 15.29 -6.61 -2.52
N LEU A 43 14.37 -6.97 -1.62
CA LEU A 43 13.76 -8.31 -1.57
C LEU A 43 12.68 -8.46 -2.65
N VAL A 44 11.99 -7.37 -2.99
CA VAL A 44 10.95 -7.35 -4.02
C VAL A 44 11.06 -6.05 -4.81
N PRO A 45 11.12 -6.10 -6.16
CA PRO A 45 11.07 -4.88 -6.98
C PRO A 45 9.78 -4.09 -6.77
N SER A 46 9.85 -2.76 -6.78
CA SER A 46 8.67 -1.88 -6.63
C SER A 46 7.52 -2.25 -7.58
N PRO A 47 7.74 -2.50 -8.89
CA PRO A 47 6.66 -2.86 -9.80
C PRO A 47 5.95 -4.17 -9.42
N VAL A 48 6.72 -5.15 -8.91
CA VAL A 48 6.17 -6.44 -8.46
C VAL A 48 5.28 -6.25 -7.24
N LEU A 49 5.75 -5.49 -6.24
CA LEU A 49 4.95 -5.21 -5.05
C LEU A 49 3.62 -4.53 -5.41
N ILE A 50 3.66 -3.55 -6.31
CA ILE A 50 2.49 -2.80 -6.78
C ILE A 50 1.51 -3.75 -7.49
N ALA A 51 2.00 -4.54 -8.45
CA ALA A 51 1.18 -5.49 -9.19
C ALA A 51 0.51 -6.50 -8.25
N VAL A 52 1.24 -7.04 -7.29
CA VAL A 52 0.70 -8.01 -6.33
C VAL A 52 -0.34 -7.38 -5.39
N LEU A 53 -0.15 -6.12 -4.96
CA LEU A 53 -1.16 -5.40 -4.17
C LEU A 53 -2.46 -5.20 -4.95
N LEU A 54 -2.36 -4.79 -6.21
CA LEU A 54 -3.51 -4.59 -7.10
C LEU A 54 -4.21 -5.92 -7.42
N GLN A 55 -3.45 -6.98 -7.64
CA GLN A 55 -4.00 -8.32 -7.89
C GLN A 55 -4.71 -8.85 -6.65
N GLN A 56 -4.09 -8.75 -5.47
CA GLN A 56 -4.71 -9.18 -4.22
C GLN A 56 -6.03 -8.44 -3.97
N PHE A 57 -6.10 -7.15 -4.28
CA PHE A 57 -7.33 -6.38 -4.17
C PHE A 57 -8.39 -6.83 -5.19
N SER A 58 -7.98 -7.05 -6.45
CA SER A 58 -8.88 -7.54 -7.52
C SER A 58 -9.46 -8.91 -7.22
N ASP A 59 -8.63 -9.85 -6.76
CA ASP A 59 -9.08 -11.18 -6.36
C ASP A 59 -10.01 -11.16 -5.15
N ARG A 60 -9.84 -10.16 -4.27
CA ARG A 60 -10.77 -9.95 -3.16
C ARG A 60 -12.12 -9.49 -3.70
N MET A 61 -12.14 -8.52 -4.63
CA MET A 61 -13.37 -8.03 -5.28
C MET A 61 -14.13 -9.13 -6.00
N ALA A 62 -13.43 -10.09 -6.59
CA ALA A 62 -14.07 -11.22 -7.26
C ALA A 62 -14.71 -12.24 -6.28
N ARG A 63 -14.21 -12.34 -5.04
CA ARG A 63 -14.62 -13.36 -4.07
C ARG A 63 -15.61 -12.87 -3.01
N GLU A 64 -15.56 -11.60 -2.66
CA GLU A 64 -16.35 -11.01 -1.58
C GLU A 64 -17.48 -10.15 -2.16
N SER A 65 -18.73 -10.43 -1.75
CA SER A 65 -19.92 -9.66 -2.17
C SER A 65 -20.03 -8.28 -1.51
N SER A 66 -19.29 -8.05 -0.42
CA SER A 66 -19.16 -6.75 0.23
C SER A 66 -17.73 -6.58 0.70
N ILE A 67 -17.02 -5.59 0.15
CA ILE A 67 -15.65 -5.28 0.53
C ILE A 67 -15.60 -4.07 1.44
N THR A 68 -14.95 -4.25 2.57
CA THR A 68 -14.44 -3.15 3.37
C THR A 68 -13.03 -2.79 2.90
N PRO A 69 -12.76 -1.55 2.47
CA PRO A 69 -11.41 -1.11 2.13
C PRO A 69 -10.53 -1.08 3.38
N ARG A 70 -9.31 -1.62 3.27
CA ARG A 70 -8.32 -1.71 4.35
C ARG A 70 -7.36 -0.52 4.34
N PHE A 71 -7.17 0.11 3.19
CA PHE A 71 -6.25 1.22 3.00
C PHE A 71 -6.87 2.29 2.11
N LEU A 72 -6.31 3.50 2.18
CA LEU A 72 -6.74 4.64 1.37
C LEU A 72 -6.85 4.28 -0.11
N GLY A 73 -5.82 3.65 -0.70
CA GLY A 73 -5.83 3.29 -2.12
C GLY A 73 -7.00 2.40 -2.53
N GLU A 74 -7.39 1.43 -1.68
CA GLU A 74 -8.55 0.57 -1.96
C GLU A 74 -9.87 1.35 -1.87
N ASN A 75 -10.01 2.25 -0.89
CA ASN A 75 -11.20 3.10 -0.76
C ASN A 75 -11.35 3.99 -2.02
N LEU A 76 -10.26 4.59 -2.48
CA LEU A 76 -10.24 5.42 -3.68
C LEU A 76 -10.59 4.63 -4.96
N LEU A 77 -10.17 3.37 -5.07
CA LEU A 77 -10.53 2.50 -6.19
C LEU A 77 -12.03 2.12 -6.14
N LEU A 78 -12.55 1.72 -4.98
CA LEU A 78 -13.98 1.38 -4.83
C LEU A 78 -14.88 2.57 -5.13
N GLY A 79 -14.47 3.77 -4.70
CA GLY A 79 -15.18 5.02 -5.00
C GLY A 79 -14.99 5.52 -6.43
N MET A 80 -14.24 4.81 -7.29
CA MET A 80 -13.88 5.23 -8.65
C MET A 80 -13.23 6.62 -8.73
N GLN A 81 -12.56 7.05 -7.66
CA GLN A 81 -11.91 8.36 -7.55
C GLN A 81 -10.51 8.37 -8.17
N ILE A 82 -9.91 7.18 -8.28
CA ILE A 82 -8.69 6.94 -9.05
C ILE A 82 -8.84 5.63 -9.82
N THR A 83 -8.05 5.48 -10.89
CA THR A 83 -7.90 4.24 -11.65
C THR A 83 -6.80 3.36 -11.06
N PRO A 84 -6.79 2.04 -11.36
CA PRO A 84 -5.67 1.16 -11.00
C PRO A 84 -4.31 1.67 -11.50
N ALA A 85 -4.26 2.24 -12.70
CA ALA A 85 -3.05 2.81 -13.27
C ALA A 85 -2.57 4.04 -12.49
N GLN A 86 -3.47 4.93 -12.09
CA GLN A 86 -3.16 6.07 -11.22
C GLN A 86 -2.66 5.61 -9.85
N LEU A 87 -3.28 4.60 -9.24
CA LEU A 87 -2.81 4.04 -7.97
C LEU A 87 -1.41 3.42 -8.11
N ALA A 88 -1.16 2.68 -9.18
CA ALA A 88 0.15 2.10 -9.46
C ALA A 88 1.24 3.19 -9.56
N LEU A 89 0.95 4.29 -10.25
CA LEU A 89 1.86 5.42 -10.40
C LEU A 89 2.23 6.04 -9.05
N VAL A 90 1.25 6.38 -8.20
CA VAL A 90 1.55 7.00 -6.90
C VAL A 90 2.18 6.04 -5.90
N LEU A 91 1.89 4.74 -5.97
CA LEU A 91 2.60 3.75 -5.17
C LEU A 91 4.07 3.65 -5.60
N HIS A 92 4.34 3.72 -6.91
CA HIS A 92 5.71 3.75 -7.41
C HIS A 92 6.47 4.97 -6.90
N GLU A 93 5.89 6.17 -7.06
CA GLU A 93 6.48 7.42 -6.54
C GLU A 93 6.73 7.35 -5.03
N GLN A 94 5.77 6.82 -4.26
CA GLN A 94 5.91 6.67 -2.82
C GLN A 94 7.09 5.76 -2.45
N LEU A 95 7.28 4.66 -3.18
CA LEU A 95 8.39 3.74 -2.96
C LEU A 95 9.74 4.36 -3.34
N GLU A 96 9.80 5.15 -4.41
CA GLU A 96 11.01 5.90 -4.79
C GLU A 96 11.39 6.93 -3.72
N HIS A 97 10.40 7.66 -3.18
CA HIS A 97 10.63 8.54 -2.04
C HIS A 97 11.24 7.78 -0.85
N TYR A 98 10.73 6.58 -0.54
CA TYR A 98 11.26 5.74 0.54
C TYR A 98 12.67 5.23 0.29
N ARG A 99 13.02 4.85 -0.96
CA ARG A 99 14.38 4.46 -1.34
C ARG A 99 15.37 5.61 -1.12
N GLN A 100 14.94 6.85 -1.33
CA GLN A 100 15.72 8.07 -1.10
C GLN A 100 15.74 8.52 0.38
N GLY A 101 15.16 7.75 1.29
CA GLY A 101 15.10 8.08 2.72
C GLY A 101 14.07 9.17 3.07
N SER A 102 13.29 9.65 2.11
CA SER A 102 12.22 10.63 2.32
C SER A 102 10.89 9.93 2.58
N TRP A 103 10.02 10.50 3.42
CA TRP A 103 8.68 9.97 3.64
C TRP A 103 7.63 10.84 2.94
N MET A 104 6.87 10.23 2.03
CA MET A 104 5.70 10.89 1.45
C MET A 104 4.43 10.04 1.66
N ARG A 105 3.33 10.71 2.01
CA ARG A 105 2.02 10.05 2.17
C ARG A 105 1.39 9.89 0.79
N LEU A 106 0.85 8.71 0.51
CA LEU A 106 0.11 8.41 -0.73
C LEU A 106 -0.97 9.47 -1.04
N GLY A 107 -1.74 9.90 -0.03
CA GLY A 107 -2.74 10.95 -0.23
C GLY A 107 -2.16 12.31 -0.64
N ALA A 108 -0.96 12.66 -0.18
CA ALA A 108 -0.30 13.90 -0.62
C ALA A 108 0.15 13.82 -2.08
N LEU A 109 0.64 12.66 -2.53
CA LEU A 109 0.98 12.41 -3.93
C LEU A 109 -0.26 12.54 -4.82
N ILE A 110 -1.38 11.93 -4.42
CA ILE A 110 -2.63 11.98 -5.19
C ILE A 110 -3.15 13.43 -5.32
N VAL A 111 -3.08 14.22 -4.24
CA VAL A 111 -3.44 15.65 -4.28
C VAL A 111 -2.51 16.43 -5.19
N ARG A 112 -1.20 16.14 -5.16
CA ARG A 112 -0.20 16.79 -6.01
C ARG A 112 -0.44 16.53 -7.50
N HIS A 113 -0.93 15.35 -7.86
CA HIS A 113 -1.36 15.04 -9.24
C HIS A 113 -2.71 15.66 -9.62
N GLY A 114 -3.41 16.30 -8.69
CA GLY A 114 -4.69 16.98 -8.94
C GLY A 114 -5.88 16.05 -9.14
N TRP A 115 -5.74 14.74 -8.94
CA TRP A 115 -6.82 13.78 -9.15
C TRP A 115 -7.90 13.86 -8.07
N ILE A 116 -7.51 14.20 -6.84
CA ILE A 116 -8.42 14.37 -5.71
C ILE A 116 -8.05 15.64 -4.95
N SER A 117 -9.06 16.40 -4.54
CA SER A 117 -8.84 17.59 -3.69
C SER A 117 -8.50 17.20 -2.25
N SER A 118 -7.72 18.05 -1.57
CA SER A 118 -7.36 17.81 -0.16
C SER A 118 -8.58 17.75 0.77
N THR A 119 -9.68 18.45 0.43
CA THR A 119 -10.96 18.40 1.15
C THR A 119 -11.62 17.04 1.01
N THR A 120 -11.70 16.51 -0.21
CA THR A 120 -12.28 15.17 -0.47
C THR A 120 -11.48 14.10 0.27
N LEU A 121 -10.15 14.18 0.22
CA LEU A 121 -9.28 13.19 0.86
C LEU A 121 -9.40 13.20 2.39
N ARG A 122 -9.64 14.36 3.02
CA ARG A 122 -9.90 14.46 4.47
C ARG A 122 -11.21 13.81 4.88
N GLY A 123 -12.24 13.87 4.03
CA GLY A 123 -13.52 13.18 4.28
C GLY A 123 -13.34 11.66 4.39
N LEU A 124 -12.51 11.08 3.52
CA LEU A 124 -12.26 9.64 3.45
C LEU A 124 -11.38 9.09 4.56
N VAL A 125 -10.50 9.93 5.12
CA VAL A 125 -9.59 9.54 6.21
C VAL A 125 -10.26 9.66 7.60
N ARG A 126 -11.40 10.36 7.69
CA ARG A 126 -12.14 10.54 8.95
C ARG A 126 -13.03 9.36 9.35
N GLU A 127 -13.18 8.33 8.52
CA GLU A 127 -13.83 7.07 8.88
C GLU A 127 -12.79 5.96 9.08
N PRO A 128 -12.13 5.93 10.24
CA PRO A 128 -12.17 4.70 11.03
C PRO A 128 -12.32 4.99 12.54
N ASN A 129 -13.27 4.31 13.19
CA ASN A 129 -13.59 4.30 14.62
C ASN A 129 -14.24 5.57 15.21
N GLN A 130 -15.56 5.66 15.14
CA GLN A 130 -16.34 6.24 16.24
C GLN A 130 -16.69 5.12 17.23
N PRO A 131 -16.19 5.12 18.48
CA PRO A 131 -17.00 4.60 19.56
C PRO A 131 -18.14 5.58 19.82
N ALA A 132 -19.34 5.02 20.03
CA ALA A 132 -20.47 5.73 20.61
C ALA A 132 -20.14 6.28 22.00
#